data_AF-A0A1M7M044-F1
#
_entry.id   AF-A0A1M7M044-F1
#
_cell.length_a   1.000
_cell.length_b   1.000
_cell.length_c   1.000
_cell.angle_alpha   90.00
_cell.angle_beta   90.00
_cell.angle_gamma   90.00
#
_symmetry.space_group_name_H-M   'P 1'
#
loop_
_entity.id
_entity.type
_entity.pdbx_description
1 polymer ?
#
loop_
_entity_poly.entity_id
_entity_poly.type
_entity_poly.pdbx_seq_one_letter_code
_entity_poly.pdbx_strand_id
1 'polypeptide(L)'
;MVEEVGSEVRTIKPGDFVIGSFVISDNTCEICRAGFQSKCVHAQFVAQTVGTQAEKARIPYADGTLVATPGHPGPELIPDMLAASDVLGTGWYAAVAAQAGPGRTVAVVGDGAVGLMAVLAAKQLGAERVIAMSRHPERQKLARHYGATDIKVLLTL
;
A
#
# COMPACT_ATOMS: atom_id res chain seq x y z
N MET A 1 0.95 8.21 15.74
CA MET A 1 1.36 9.64 15.79
C MET A 1 2.83 9.71 16.11
N VAL A 2 3.52 10.76 15.67
CA VAL A 2 4.91 11.00 16.04
C VAL A 2 4.99 11.59 17.44
N GLU A 3 5.70 10.92 18.35
CA GLU A 3 5.95 11.43 19.71
C GLU A 3 7.27 12.19 19.81
N GLU A 4 8.32 11.66 19.18
CA GLU A 4 9.68 12.20 19.19
C GLU A 4 10.36 11.95 17.84
N VAL A 5 11.32 12.80 17.48
CA VAL A 5 12.16 12.65 16.30
C VAL A 5 13.63 12.85 16.64
N GLY A 6 14.52 12.17 15.92
CA GLY A 6 15.96 12.42 16.02
C GLY A 6 16.34 13.79 15.43
N SER A 7 17.50 14.32 15.82
CA SER A 7 17.99 15.64 15.39
C SER A 7 18.23 15.79 13.88
N GLU A 8 18.35 14.68 13.15
CA GLU A 8 18.58 14.67 11.71
C GLU A 8 17.29 14.48 10.87
N VAL A 9 16.13 14.27 11.52
CA VAL A 9 14.83 14.13 10.86
C VAL A 9 14.33 15.50 10.39
N ARG A 10 13.88 15.60 9.14
CA ARG A 10 13.53 16.87 8.49
C ARG A 10 12.11 16.91 7.92
N THR A 11 11.49 15.77 7.65
CA THR A 11 10.20 15.73 6.92
C THR A 11 8.98 15.54 7.80
N ILE A 12 9.17 15.17 9.06
CA ILE A 12 8.11 14.97 10.06
C ILE A 12 8.51 15.60 11.40
N LYS A 13 7.51 15.87 12.25
CA LYS A 13 7.71 16.45 13.60
C LYS A 13 6.75 15.82 14.62
N PRO A 14 7.02 15.97 15.93
CA PRO A 14 6.09 15.56 16.98
C PRO A 14 4.67 16.12 16.74
N GLY A 15 3.67 15.27 16.92
CA GLY A 15 2.26 15.58 16.66
C GLY A 15 1.77 15.21 15.26
N ASP A 16 2.65 14.94 14.29
CA ASP A 16 2.21 14.52 12.96
C ASP A 16 1.52 13.14 13.00
N PHE A 17 0.44 13.00 12.24
CA PHE A 17 -0.10 11.70 11.87
C PHE A 17 0.66 11.21 10.64
N VAL A 18 1.24 10.02 10.73
CA VAL A 18 2.15 9.48 9.71
C VAL A 18 1.72 8.09 9.30
N ILE A 19 1.96 7.77 8.04
CA ILE A 19 1.83 6.44 7.46
C ILE A 19 3.24 5.95 7.14
N GLY A 20 3.57 4.74 7.57
CA GLY A 20 4.87 4.13 7.31
C GLY A 20 4.75 2.92 6.40
N SER A 21 5.72 2.73 5.52
CA SER A 21 5.82 1.49 4.74
C SER A 21 6.24 0.31 5.62
N PHE A 22 5.77 -0.90 5.29
CA PHE A 22 6.25 -2.15 5.89
C PHE A 22 7.72 -2.48 5.56
N VAL A 23 8.32 -1.76 4.60
CA VAL A 23 9.76 -1.77 4.31
C VAL A 23 10.36 -0.41 4.68
N ILE A 24 11.26 -0.42 5.65
CA ILE A 24 12.06 0.75 6.02
C ILE A 24 13.05 1.03 4.90
N SER A 25 13.19 2.30 4.53
CA SER A 25 14.12 2.73 3.49
C SER A 25 14.80 4.04 3.85
N ASP A 26 16.05 4.21 3.39
CA ASP A 26 16.83 5.44 3.62
C ASP A 26 16.38 6.63 2.75
N ASN A 27 15.63 6.35 1.68
CA ASN A 27 15.23 7.25 0.61
C ASN A 27 16.37 8.08 -0.03
N THR A 28 17.62 7.65 0.11
CA THR A 28 18.80 8.40 -0.37
C THR A 28 19.73 7.60 -1.28
N CYS A 29 19.75 6.26 -1.20
CA CYS A 29 20.53 5.42 -2.11
C CYS A 29 20.00 5.45 -3.55
N GLU A 30 20.80 4.98 -4.51
CA GLU A 30 20.45 4.99 -5.94
C GLU A 30 19.14 4.25 -6.25
N ILE A 31 18.88 3.14 -5.55
CA ILE A 31 17.68 2.32 -5.74
C ILE A 31 16.43 3.07 -5.24
N CYS A 32 16.54 3.74 -4.09
CA CYS A 32 15.48 4.61 -3.59
C CYS A 32 15.19 5.77 -4.56
N ARG A 33 16.23 6.43 -5.08
CA ARG A 33 16.10 7.53 -6.05
C ARG A 33 15.48 7.07 -7.37
N ALA A 34 15.67 5.80 -7.73
CA ALA A 34 15.00 5.17 -8.87
C ALA A 34 13.52 4.80 -8.60
N GLY A 35 13.01 5.04 -7.39
CA GLY A 35 11.61 4.78 -7.01
C GLY A 35 11.36 3.37 -6.47
N PHE A 36 12.41 2.63 -6.07
CA PHE A 36 12.31 1.26 -5.59
C PHE A 36 12.72 1.13 -4.12
N GLN A 37 12.09 1.92 -3.24
CA GLN A 37 12.39 1.93 -1.79
C GLN A 37 12.30 0.55 -1.14
N SER A 38 11.46 -0.35 -1.66
CA SER A 38 11.35 -1.75 -1.21
C SER A 38 12.62 -2.59 -1.42
N LYS A 39 13.60 -2.07 -2.17
CA LYS A 39 14.92 -2.66 -2.45
C LYS A 39 16.07 -1.74 -2.02
N CYS A 40 15.82 -0.81 -1.11
CA CYS A 40 16.85 0.04 -0.51
C CYS A 40 18.06 -0.80 -0.04
N VAL A 41 19.28 -0.29 -0.24
CA VAL A 41 20.50 -0.98 0.22
C VAL A 41 20.59 -1.06 1.76
N HIS A 42 19.88 -0.18 2.45
CA HIS A 42 19.71 -0.15 3.90
C HIS A 42 18.34 -0.68 4.35
N ALA A 43 17.62 -1.40 3.48
CA ALA A 43 16.27 -1.86 3.75
C ALA A 43 16.18 -2.72 5.01
N GLN A 44 15.11 -2.51 5.79
CA GLN A 44 14.74 -3.39 6.89
C GLN A 44 13.25 -3.72 6.78
N PHE A 45 12.88 -4.99 6.97
CA PHE A 45 11.47 -5.33 7.08
C PHE A 45 10.98 -5.04 8.49
N VAL A 46 9.90 -4.26 8.58
CA VAL A 46 9.30 -3.88 9.87
C VAL A 46 8.96 -5.12 10.70
N ALA A 47 8.40 -6.16 10.06
CA ALA A 47 8.03 -7.42 10.71
C ALA A 47 9.22 -8.18 11.33
N GLN A 48 10.44 -7.97 10.85
CA GLN A 48 11.64 -8.66 11.33
C GLN A 48 12.44 -7.88 12.36
N THR A 49 12.36 -6.54 12.33
CA THR A 49 13.31 -5.67 13.04
C THR A 49 12.67 -4.73 14.06
N VAL A 50 11.41 -4.38 13.86
CA VAL A 50 10.73 -3.39 14.71
C VAL A 50 9.48 -4.01 15.36
N GLY A 51 8.58 -4.55 14.54
CA GLY A 51 7.24 -4.95 14.97
C GLY A 51 6.35 -3.74 15.31
N THR A 52 5.11 -3.72 14.82
CA THR A 52 4.20 -2.57 14.99
C THR A 52 2.83 -2.93 15.57
N GLN A 53 2.59 -4.21 15.90
CA GLN A 53 1.45 -4.62 16.72
C GLN A 53 1.75 -4.36 18.19
N ALA A 54 1.99 -3.09 18.52
CA ALA A 54 2.42 -2.61 19.81
C ALA A 54 1.91 -1.18 20.03
N GLU A 55 1.97 -0.68 21.25
CA GLU A 55 1.56 0.70 21.57
C GLU A 55 2.51 1.74 20.98
N LYS A 56 3.80 1.39 20.82
CA LYS A 56 4.84 2.26 20.26
C LYS A 56 5.81 1.46 19.41
N ALA A 57 6.40 2.13 18.43
CA ALA A 57 7.46 1.58 17.57
C ALA A 57 8.49 2.67 17.26
N ARG A 58 9.77 2.30 17.23
CA ARG A 58 10.86 3.18 16.80
C ARG A 58 11.17 2.92 15.33
N ILE A 59 10.90 3.91 14.47
CA ILE A 59 11.10 3.78 13.03
C ILE A 59 12.43 4.43 12.62
N PRO A 60 13.45 3.64 12.21
CA PRO A 60 14.67 4.20 11.64
C PRO A 60 14.42 4.80 10.25
N TYR A 61 15.30 5.69 9.80
CA TYR A 61 15.19 6.39 8.51
C TYR A 61 13.80 7.04 8.30
N ALA A 62 13.33 7.76 9.32
CA ALA A 62 11.99 8.35 9.34
C ALA A 62 11.68 9.17 8.07
N ASP A 63 12.62 10.02 7.64
CA ASP A 63 12.45 10.85 6.43
C ASP A 63 12.25 10.05 5.14
N GLY A 64 12.75 8.81 5.12
CA GLY A 64 12.60 7.92 3.97
C GLY A 64 11.48 6.88 4.09
N THR A 65 10.94 6.69 5.28
CA THR A 65 9.96 5.62 5.56
C THR A 65 8.57 6.15 5.89
N LEU A 66 8.49 7.31 6.52
CA LEU A 66 7.26 7.89 7.04
C LEU A 66 6.79 9.05 6.17
N VAL A 67 5.50 9.07 5.87
CA VAL A 67 4.82 10.14 5.16
C VAL A 67 3.79 10.76 6.09
N ALA A 68 3.93 12.05 6.39
CA ALA A 68 2.92 12.79 7.12
C ALA A 68 1.67 12.99 6.27
N THR A 69 0.49 12.78 6.87
CA THR A 69 -0.77 13.17 6.25
C THR A 69 -0.91 14.70 6.28
N PRO A 70 -1.72 15.33 5.39
CA PRO A 70 -1.92 16.80 5.39
C PRO A 70 -2.47 17.38 6.70
N GLY A 71 -3.01 16.52 7.56
CA GLY A 71 -3.51 16.81 8.90
C GLY A 71 -3.92 15.50 9.58
N HIS A 72 -4.48 15.58 10.78
CA HIS A 72 -5.04 14.39 11.42
C HIS A 72 -6.29 13.93 10.64
N PRO A 73 -6.33 12.69 10.12
CA PRO A 73 -7.49 12.20 9.39
C PRO A 73 -8.72 12.09 10.31
N GLY A 74 -9.91 12.23 9.73
CA GLY A 74 -11.16 11.96 10.45
C GLY A 74 -11.23 10.50 10.93
N PRO A 75 -11.96 10.20 12.02
CA PRO A 75 -12.03 8.84 12.60
C PRO A 75 -12.39 7.75 11.60
N GLU A 76 -13.22 8.08 10.61
CA GLU A 76 -13.66 7.19 9.54
C GLU A 76 -12.55 6.84 8.54
N LEU A 77 -11.57 7.72 8.35
CA LEU A 77 -10.45 7.52 7.42
C LEU A 77 -9.25 6.83 8.08
N ILE A 78 -9.14 6.83 9.41
CA ILE A 78 -8.04 6.19 10.13
C ILE A 78 -7.86 4.70 9.72
N PRO A 79 -8.92 3.88 9.64
CA PRO A 79 -8.80 2.49 9.18
C PRO A 79 -8.26 2.38 7.75
N ASP A 80 -8.64 3.31 6.87
CA ASP A 80 -8.18 3.31 5.47
C ASP A 80 -6.69 3.65 5.37
N MET A 81 -6.19 4.53 6.24
CA MET A 81 -4.76 4.86 6.32
C MET A 81 -3.91 3.63 6.67
N LEU A 82 -4.46 2.64 7.40
CA LEU A 82 -3.74 1.39 7.66
C LEU A 82 -3.49 0.60 6.38
N ALA A 83 -4.45 0.58 5.43
CA ALA A 83 -4.25 -0.09 4.16
C ALA A 83 -3.09 0.53 3.36
N ALA A 84 -2.90 1.85 3.47
CA ALA A 84 -1.80 2.59 2.84
C ALA A 84 -0.40 2.20 3.35
N SER A 85 -0.28 1.57 4.53
CA SER A 85 1.02 1.12 5.06
C SER A 85 1.60 -0.11 4.33
N ASP A 86 0.75 -0.89 3.67
CA ASP A 86 1.15 -2.10 2.94
C ASP A 86 0.20 -2.39 1.76
N VAL A 87 -0.97 -2.95 2.05
CA VAL A 87 -1.77 -3.68 1.05
C VAL A 87 -2.23 -2.80 -0.11
N LEU A 88 -2.52 -1.51 0.14
CA LEU A 88 -2.84 -0.54 -0.90
C LEU A 88 -1.64 -0.31 -1.81
N GLY A 89 -0.47 0.00 -1.23
CA GLY A 89 0.76 0.22 -1.99
C GLY A 89 1.19 -1.03 -2.77
N THR A 90 1.10 -2.21 -2.16
CA THR A 90 1.41 -3.49 -2.79
C THR A 90 0.49 -3.78 -3.97
N GLY A 91 -0.83 -3.62 -3.80
CA GLY A 91 -1.80 -3.81 -4.89
C GLY A 91 -1.64 -2.77 -6.00
N TRP A 92 -1.36 -1.52 -5.63
CA TRP A 92 -1.12 -0.42 -6.59
C TRP A 92 0.14 -0.64 -7.41
N TYR A 93 1.24 -1.04 -6.76
CA TYR A 93 2.48 -1.41 -7.45
C TYR A 93 2.24 -2.54 -8.45
N ALA A 94 1.48 -3.58 -8.07
CA ALA A 94 1.15 -4.68 -8.99
C ALA A 94 0.38 -4.20 -10.22
N ALA A 95 -0.57 -3.28 -10.06
CA ALA A 95 -1.33 -2.71 -11.18
C ALA A 95 -0.42 -1.87 -12.11
N VAL A 96 0.47 -1.05 -11.54
CA VAL A 96 1.46 -0.27 -12.31
C VAL A 96 2.43 -1.18 -13.06
N ALA A 97 2.98 -2.20 -12.39
CA ALA A 97 3.89 -3.17 -13.00
C ALA A 97 3.22 -3.98 -14.12
N ALA A 98 1.92 -4.26 -13.99
CA ALA A 98 1.10 -4.88 -15.04
C ALA A 98 0.69 -3.90 -16.16
N GLN A 99 1.11 -2.63 -16.09
CA GLN A 99 0.76 -1.55 -17.01
C GLN A 99 -0.77 -1.38 -17.16
N ALA A 100 -1.49 -1.50 -16.05
CA ALA A 100 -2.92 -1.18 -16.03
C ALA A 100 -3.16 0.27 -16.49
N GLY A 101 -4.23 0.48 -17.25
CA GLY A 101 -4.56 1.80 -17.77
C GLY A 101 -5.57 1.75 -18.92
N PRO A 102 -5.83 2.89 -19.59
CA PRO A 102 -6.78 3.00 -20.69
C PRO A 102 -6.53 1.97 -21.80
N GLY A 103 -7.61 1.38 -22.35
CA GLY A 103 -7.53 0.35 -23.38
C GLY A 103 -6.96 -1.00 -22.92
N ARG A 104 -6.65 -1.19 -21.62
CA ARG A 104 -6.17 -2.46 -21.07
C ARG A 104 -7.28 -3.24 -20.38
N THR A 105 -7.28 -4.55 -20.56
CA THR A 105 -8.01 -5.51 -19.71
C THR A 105 -7.06 -6.08 -18.67
N VAL A 106 -7.43 -6.02 -17.40
CA VAL A 106 -6.61 -6.49 -16.28
C VAL A 106 -7.30 -7.67 -15.60
N ALA A 107 -6.58 -8.75 -15.37
CA ALA A 107 -7.05 -9.87 -14.54
C ALA A 107 -6.29 -9.87 -13.21
N VAL A 108 -7.03 -9.87 -12.10
CA VAL A 108 -6.49 -9.95 -10.74
C VAL A 108 -6.73 -11.35 -10.19
N VAL A 109 -5.64 -12.11 -10.04
CA VAL A 109 -5.67 -13.47 -9.51
C VAL A 109 -5.51 -13.42 -7.99
N GLY A 110 -6.62 -13.51 -7.27
CA GLY A 110 -6.68 -13.44 -5.81
C GLY A 110 -7.54 -12.28 -5.32
N ASP A 111 -8.38 -12.54 -4.32
CA ASP A 111 -9.41 -11.62 -3.81
C ASP A 111 -9.19 -11.20 -2.34
N GLY A 112 -7.99 -11.43 -1.81
CA GLY A 112 -7.58 -10.92 -0.49
C GLY A 112 -7.33 -9.40 -0.50
N ALA A 113 -6.92 -8.82 0.63
CA ALA A 113 -6.74 -7.38 0.78
C ALA A 113 -5.86 -6.76 -0.33
N VAL A 114 -4.69 -7.34 -0.61
CA VAL A 114 -3.79 -6.88 -1.69
C VAL A 114 -4.46 -6.96 -3.07
N GLY A 115 -5.15 -8.06 -3.37
CA GLY A 115 -5.83 -8.23 -4.66
C GLY A 115 -6.97 -7.24 -4.86
N LEU A 116 -7.75 -6.98 -3.81
CA LEU A 116 -8.80 -5.96 -3.83
C LEU A 116 -8.24 -4.55 -4.05
N MET A 117 -7.08 -4.24 -3.48
CA MET A 117 -6.38 -2.98 -3.76
C MET A 117 -5.81 -2.92 -5.17
N ALA A 118 -5.39 -4.05 -5.75
CA ALA A 118 -5.00 -4.11 -7.16
C ALA A 118 -6.19 -3.88 -8.10
N VAL A 119 -7.40 -4.37 -7.76
CA VAL A 119 -8.64 -4.06 -8.49
C VAL A 119 -8.93 -2.56 -8.44
N LEU A 120 -8.90 -1.96 -7.24
CA LEU A 120 -9.07 -0.52 -7.04
C LEU A 120 -8.07 0.28 -7.87
N ALA A 121 -6.79 -0.06 -7.77
CA ALA A 121 -5.71 0.63 -8.48
C ALA A 121 -5.86 0.49 -10.00
N ALA A 122 -6.16 -0.70 -10.52
CA ALA A 122 -6.39 -0.91 -11.95
C ALA A 122 -7.53 -0.04 -12.48
N LYS A 123 -8.64 0.05 -11.72
CA LYS A 123 -9.76 0.93 -12.06
C LYS A 123 -9.34 2.39 -12.06
N GLN A 124 -8.61 2.83 -11.03
CA GLN A 124 -8.20 4.22 -10.87
C GLN A 124 -7.15 4.67 -11.90
N LEU A 125 -6.32 3.74 -12.37
CA LEU A 125 -5.38 3.94 -13.47
C LEU A 125 -6.07 3.99 -14.84
N GLY A 126 -7.37 3.66 -14.91
CA GLY A 126 -8.18 3.80 -16.12
C GLY A 126 -8.42 2.51 -16.91
N ALA A 127 -8.16 1.34 -16.34
CA ALA A 127 -8.54 0.08 -16.99
C ALA A 127 -10.07 0.01 -17.19
N GLU A 128 -10.48 -0.32 -18.41
CA GLU A 128 -11.91 -0.39 -18.78
C GLU A 128 -12.55 -1.69 -18.30
N ARG A 129 -11.77 -2.78 -18.33
CA ARG A 129 -12.21 -4.11 -17.91
C ARG A 129 -11.27 -4.68 -16.85
N VAL A 130 -11.81 -4.96 -15.68
CA VAL A 130 -11.08 -5.54 -14.54
C VAL A 130 -11.77 -6.82 -14.11
N ILE A 131 -11.07 -7.94 -14.26
CA ILE A 131 -11.58 -9.29 -13.95
C ILE A 131 -11.00 -9.70 -12.61
N ALA A 132 -11.84 -9.83 -11.58
CA ALA A 132 -11.41 -10.36 -10.28
C ALA A 132 -11.68 -11.87 -10.18
N MET A 133 -10.65 -12.63 -9.83
CA MET A 133 -10.78 -14.07 -9.60
C MET A 133 -11.14 -14.33 -8.14
N SER A 134 -12.41 -14.65 -7.88
CA SER A 134 -12.95 -14.72 -6.52
C SER A 134 -14.01 -15.80 -6.37
N ARG A 135 -13.90 -16.60 -5.30
CA ARG A 135 -14.88 -17.62 -4.90
C ARG A 135 -15.74 -17.21 -3.70
N HIS A 136 -15.44 -16.08 -3.08
CA HIS A 136 -16.07 -15.65 -1.83
C HIS A 136 -17.10 -14.55 -2.12
N PRO A 137 -18.41 -14.80 -1.93
CA PRO A 137 -19.46 -13.84 -2.31
C PRO A 137 -19.25 -12.42 -1.74
N GLU A 138 -18.82 -12.31 -0.48
CA GLU A 138 -18.55 -11.00 0.13
C GLU A 138 -17.36 -10.27 -0.51
N ARG A 139 -16.29 -10.98 -0.89
CA ARG A 139 -15.15 -10.39 -1.61
C ARG A 139 -15.51 -10.04 -3.04
N GLN A 140 -16.41 -10.78 -3.68
CA GLN A 140 -16.94 -10.44 -5.00
C GLN A 140 -17.74 -9.13 -4.98
N LYS A 141 -18.49 -8.88 -3.91
CA LYS A 141 -19.21 -7.60 -3.72
C LYS A 141 -18.21 -6.45 -3.59
N LEU A 142 -17.19 -6.61 -2.74
CA LEU A 142 -16.12 -5.61 -2.59
C LEU A 142 -15.34 -5.38 -3.88
N ALA A 143 -14.97 -6.44 -4.59
CA ALA A 143 -14.28 -6.32 -5.87
C ALA A 143 -15.06 -5.47 -6.88
N ARG A 144 -16.38 -5.68 -6.99
CA ARG A 144 -17.23 -4.83 -7.84
C ARG A 144 -17.32 -3.40 -7.34
N HIS A 145 -17.46 -3.21 -6.04
CA HIS A 145 -17.46 -1.88 -5.43
C HIS A 145 -16.17 -1.11 -5.76
N TYR A 146 -15.02 -1.78 -5.77
CA TYR A 146 -13.73 -1.19 -6.15
C TYR A 146 -13.46 -1.12 -7.66
N GLY A 147 -14.35 -1.64 -8.51
CA GLY A 147 -14.28 -1.43 -9.95
C GLY A 147 -14.05 -2.68 -10.80
N ALA A 148 -14.11 -3.88 -10.24
CA ALA A 148 -14.16 -5.11 -11.05
C ALA A 148 -15.44 -5.14 -11.90
N THR A 149 -15.28 -5.36 -13.20
CA THR A 149 -16.39 -5.50 -14.17
C THR A 149 -16.85 -6.93 -14.30
N ASP A 150 -15.95 -7.89 -14.05
CA ASP A 150 -16.21 -9.32 -14.19
C ASP A 150 -15.71 -10.05 -12.94
N ILE A 151 -16.45 -11.08 -12.52
CA ILE A 151 -15.97 -12.06 -11.57
C ILE A 151 -15.80 -13.40 -12.28
N LYS A 152 -14.64 -14.03 -12.06
CA LYS A 152 -14.37 -15.38 -12.53
C LYS A 152 -14.04 -16.28 -11.35
N VAL A 153 -14.62 -17.48 -11.36
CA VAL A 153 -14.23 -18.56 -10.46
C VAL A 153 -13.31 -19.47 -11.26
N LEU A 154 -12.09 -19.71 -10.77
CA LEU A 154 -11.29 -20.85 -11.21
C LEU A 154 -12.04 -22.11 -10.77
N LEU A 155 -12.81 -22.68 -11.69
CA LEU A 155 -13.17 -24.09 -11.62
C LEU A 155 -11.86 -24.83 -11.88
N THR A 156 -11.36 -25.57 -10.89
CA THR A 156 -10.30 -26.55 -11.09
C THR A 156 -10.74 -27.46 -12.24
N LEU A 157 -9.96 -27.48 -13.31
CA LEU A 157 -10.00 -28.53 -14.33
C LEU A 157 -9.65 -29.88 -13.70
#